data_AF-A0A833U345-F1
#
_entry.id   AF-A0A833U345-F1
#
_cell.length_a   1.000
_cell.length_b   1.000
_cell.length_c   1.000
_cell.angle_alpha   90.00
_cell.angle_beta   90.00
_cell.angle_gamma   90.00
#
_symmetry.space_group_name_H-M   'P 1'
#
loop_
_entity.id
_entity.type
_entity.pdbx_description
1 polymer ?
#
loop_
_entity_poly.entity_id
_entity_poly.type
_entity_poly.pdbx_seq_one_letter_code
_entity_poly.pdbx_strand_id
1 'polypeptide(L)'
;MDYSPKSFLIRFRASANSFLSEYEPLALLLAPLLAFLVARTLQSFLGVVHERGLKATFVAFLMSLLKLVPGVKNYIDAEKQKVVDKLQSGGKSKRDGWRTELPRAGLGVEVIEKMKDEKRNDVVWQGKCSGTVYIGGSESEGHFSLINEACSMFAHTNPLHLDVFPRVTSISVDVHKYGLAPKGTSVVLYRNHDIRKVT
;
A
#
# COMPACT_ATOMS: atom_id res chain seq x y z
N MET A 1 -25.06 -61.32 30.90
CA MET A 1 -24.29 -61.00 29.68
C MET A 1 -23.56 -59.71 29.97
N ASP A 2 -22.30 -59.81 30.39
CA ASP A 2 -21.56 -58.66 30.91
C ASP A 2 -20.89 -57.87 29.78
N TYR A 3 -21.65 -56.94 29.20
CA TYR A 3 -21.14 -55.92 28.28
C TYR A 3 -20.43 -54.83 29.07
N SER A 4 -19.26 -55.14 29.63
CA SER A 4 -18.37 -54.15 30.21
C SER A 4 -17.58 -53.46 29.08
N PRO A 5 -17.50 -52.12 29.03
CA PRO A 5 -16.71 -51.40 28.02
C PRO A 5 -15.23 -51.83 27.98
N LYS A 6 -14.72 -52.36 29.10
CA LYS A 6 -13.37 -52.93 29.19
C LYS A 6 -13.20 -54.19 28.33
N SER A 7 -14.21 -55.05 28.24
CA SER A 7 -14.13 -56.29 27.46
C SER A 7 -14.15 -56.01 25.95
N PHE A 8 -14.90 -54.98 25.53
CA PHE A 8 -14.90 -54.49 24.16
C PHE A 8 -13.53 -53.94 23.74
N LEU A 9 -12.91 -53.10 24.57
CA LEU A 9 -11.58 -52.53 24.31
C LEU A 9 -10.49 -53.61 24.20
N ILE A 10 -10.56 -54.63 25.04
CA ILE A 10 -9.60 -55.76 25.00
C ILE A 10 -9.75 -56.55 23.70
N ARG A 11 -10.99 -56.87 23.30
CA ARG A 11 -11.26 -57.57 22.02
C ARG A 11 -10.84 -56.73 20.82
N PHE A 12 -11.12 -55.44 20.85
CA PHE A 12 -10.70 -54.51 19.80
C PHE A 12 -9.17 -54.43 19.70
N ARG A 13 -8.46 -54.27 20.82
CA ARG A 13 -6.99 -54.28 20.86
C ARG A 13 -6.41 -55.57 20.31
N ALA A 14 -6.95 -56.73 20.72
CA ALA A 14 -6.47 -58.02 20.25
C ALA A 14 -6.67 -58.18 18.73
N SER A 15 -7.85 -57.78 18.23
CA SER A 15 -8.16 -57.79 16.80
C SER A 15 -7.25 -56.86 16.00
N ALA A 16 -7.09 -55.61 16.45
CA ALA A 16 -6.22 -54.63 15.79
C ALA A 16 -4.75 -55.07 15.79
N ASN A 17 -4.24 -55.61 16.89
CA ASN A 17 -2.87 -56.12 16.96
C ASN A 17 -2.66 -57.33 16.03
N SER A 18 -3.64 -58.22 15.93
CA SER A 18 -3.57 -59.38 15.01
C SER A 18 -3.65 -58.97 13.55
N PHE A 19 -4.40 -57.92 13.24
CA PHE A 19 -4.49 -57.39 11.88
C PHE A 19 -3.23 -56.62 11.49
N LEU A 20 -2.68 -55.84 12.42
CA LEU A 20 -1.50 -55.00 12.17
C LEU A 20 -0.17 -55.75 12.30
N SER A 21 -0.15 -56.98 12.84
CA SER A 21 1.07 -57.79 12.98
C SER A 21 1.67 -58.22 11.65
N GLU A 22 0.90 -58.15 10.56
CA GLU A 22 1.36 -58.47 9.20
C GLU A 22 2.17 -57.31 8.57
N TYR A 23 2.19 -56.13 9.20
CA TYR A 23 2.84 -54.94 8.67
C TYR A 23 4.12 -54.59 9.43
N GLU A 24 5.08 -54.00 8.71
CA GLU A 24 6.33 -53.55 9.31
C GLU A 24 6.08 -52.38 10.29
N PRO A 25 6.61 -52.43 11.53
CA PRO A 25 6.36 -51.40 12.55
C PRO A 25 6.71 -49.98 12.11
N LEU A 26 7.74 -49.81 11.27
CA LEU A 26 8.11 -48.52 10.71
C LEU A 26 7.05 -47.97 9.73
N ALA A 27 6.45 -48.83 8.90
CA ALA A 27 5.39 -48.44 7.99
C ALA A 27 4.15 -47.98 8.75
N LEU A 28 3.81 -48.64 9.86
CA LEU A 28 2.69 -48.26 10.74
C LEU A 28 2.87 -46.88 11.38
N LEU A 29 4.11 -46.43 11.60
CA LEU A 29 4.42 -45.09 12.11
C LEU A 29 4.50 -44.04 11.00
N LEU A 30 5.19 -44.36 9.90
CA LEU A 30 5.45 -43.41 8.82
C LEU A 30 4.23 -43.15 7.96
N ALA A 31 3.40 -44.15 7.69
CA ALA A 31 2.21 -44.01 6.85
C ALA A 31 1.23 -42.95 7.37
N PRO A 32 0.80 -42.94 8.66
CA PRO A 32 -0.09 -41.90 9.15
C PRO A 32 0.59 -40.52 9.22
N LEU A 33 1.89 -40.44 9.49
CA LEU A 33 2.64 -39.18 9.46
C LEU A 33 2.71 -38.58 8.05
N LEU A 34 3.01 -39.40 7.05
CA LEU A 34 3.02 -39.01 5.64
C LEU A 34 1.61 -38.65 5.16
N ALA A 35 0.60 -39.45 5.50
CA ALA A 35 -0.79 -39.17 5.16
C ALA A 35 -1.26 -37.84 5.76
N PHE A 36 -0.89 -37.55 7.01
CA PHE A 36 -1.17 -36.27 7.65
C PHE A 36 -0.44 -35.11 6.96
N LEU A 37 0.84 -35.27 6.60
CA LEU A 37 1.61 -34.27 5.88
C LEU A 37 0.98 -33.96 4.51
N VAL A 38 0.60 -34.99 3.75
CA VAL A 38 -0.07 -34.88 2.45
C VAL A 38 -1.45 -34.23 2.60
N ALA A 39 -2.24 -34.62 3.59
CA ALA A 39 -3.54 -34.01 3.84
C ALA A 39 -3.39 -32.51 4.16
N ARG A 40 -2.38 -32.14 4.96
CA ARG A 40 -2.12 -30.74 5.33
C ARG A 40 -1.65 -29.90 4.14
N THR A 41 -0.77 -30.43 3.29
CA THR A 41 -0.32 -29.73 2.08
C THR A 41 -1.45 -29.59 1.07
N LEU A 42 -2.26 -30.62 0.87
CA LEU A 42 -3.43 -30.59 0.00
C LEU A 42 -4.49 -29.60 0.50
N GLN A 43 -4.78 -29.57 1.80
CA GLN A 43 -5.71 -28.62 2.39
C GLN A 43 -5.23 -27.18 2.22
N SER A 44 -3.95 -26.92 2.48
CA SER A 44 -3.36 -25.59 2.26
C SER A 44 -3.41 -25.18 0.79
N PHE A 45 -3.17 -26.12 -0.12
CA PHE A 45 -3.25 -25.86 -1.56
C PHE A 45 -4.68 -25.53 -1.99
N LEU A 46 -5.67 -26.31 -1.55
CA LEU A 46 -7.09 -26.08 -1.83
C LEU A 46 -7.57 -24.73 -1.27
N GLY A 47 -7.11 -24.33 -0.07
CA GLY A 47 -7.43 -23.02 0.49
C GLY A 47 -6.91 -21.86 -0.38
N VAL A 48 -5.66 -21.95 -0.83
CA VAL A 48 -5.05 -20.93 -1.70
C VAL A 48 -5.73 -20.87 -3.08
N VAL A 49 -6.11 -22.03 -3.65
CA VAL A 49 -6.87 -22.08 -4.91
C VAL A 49 -8.25 -21.45 -4.76
N HIS A 50 -8.92 -21.66 -3.63
CA HIS A 50 -10.23 -21.08 -3.38
C HIS A 50 -10.18 -19.55 -3.23
N GLU A 51 -9.18 -19.02 -2.52
CA GLU A 51 -9.05 -17.57 -2.29
C GLU A 51 -8.51 -16.80 -3.51
N ARG A 52 -7.53 -17.36 -4.24
CA ARG A 52 -6.80 -16.64 -5.30
C ARG A 52 -7.12 -17.11 -6.71
N GLY A 53 -7.86 -18.21 -6.83
CA GLY A 53 -8.14 -18.87 -8.09
C GLY A 53 -7.00 -19.77 -8.58
N LEU A 54 -7.33 -20.66 -9.52
CA LEU A 54 -6.40 -21.65 -10.08
C LEU A 54 -5.19 -21.01 -10.77
N LYS A 55 -5.43 -19.92 -11.52
CA LYS A 55 -4.39 -19.22 -12.30
C LYS A 55 -3.31 -18.61 -11.41
N ALA A 56 -3.69 -17.89 -10.36
CA ALA A 56 -2.73 -17.27 -9.45
C ALA A 56 -1.91 -18.32 -8.69
N THR A 57 -2.55 -19.42 -8.29
CA THR A 57 -1.89 -20.53 -7.60
C THR A 57 -0.88 -21.23 -8.50
N PHE A 58 -1.26 -21.51 -9.76
CA PHE A 58 -0.36 -22.11 -10.74
C PHE A 58 0.84 -21.22 -11.04
N VAL A 59 0.62 -19.91 -11.23
CA VAL A 59 1.71 -18.95 -11.44
C VAL A 59 2.63 -18.86 -10.21
N ALA A 60 2.09 -18.84 -9.00
CA ALA A 60 2.87 -18.81 -7.77
C ALA A 60 3.70 -20.10 -7.58
N PHE A 61 3.12 -21.25 -7.92
CA PHE A 61 3.79 -22.54 -7.91
C PHE A 61 4.93 -22.58 -8.93
N LEU A 62 4.66 -22.21 -10.19
CA LEU A 62 5.69 -22.13 -11.24
C LEU A 62 6.80 -21.15 -10.87
N MET A 63 6.45 -19.99 -10.33
CA MET A 63 7.42 -19.01 -9.83
C MET A 63 8.26 -19.56 -8.67
N SER A 64 7.70 -20.42 -7.84
CA SER A 64 8.44 -21.08 -6.78
C SER A 64 9.44 -22.08 -7.35
N LEU A 65 9.04 -22.90 -8.32
CA LEU A 65 9.92 -23.83 -9.03
C LEU A 65 11.08 -23.10 -9.75
N LEU A 66 10.79 -21.98 -10.41
CA LEU A 66 11.81 -21.17 -11.07
C LEU A 66 12.83 -20.59 -10.07
N LYS A 67 12.39 -20.26 -8.85
CA LYS A 67 13.27 -19.77 -7.77
C LYS A 67 14.17 -20.85 -7.16
N LEU A 68 13.89 -22.15 -7.36
CA LEU A 68 14.75 -23.25 -6.92
C LEU A 68 15.99 -23.42 -7.82
N VAL A 69 15.97 -22.88 -9.03
CA VAL A 69 17.12 -22.93 -9.94
C VAL A 69 18.26 -22.07 -9.37
N PRO A 70 19.47 -22.63 -9.17
CA PRO A 70 20.61 -21.87 -8.67
C PRO A 70 20.92 -20.70 -9.62
N GLY A 71 21.05 -19.49 -9.07
CA GLY A 71 21.30 -18.25 -9.84
C GLY A 71 20.05 -17.43 -10.17
N VAL A 72 18.88 -18.05 -10.39
CA VAL A 72 17.64 -17.33 -10.72
C VAL A 72 17.15 -16.47 -9.56
N LYS A 73 17.23 -17.01 -8.33
CA LYS A 73 16.90 -16.25 -7.11
C LYS A 73 17.75 -14.98 -6.99
N ASN A 74 19.06 -15.09 -7.22
CA ASN A 74 20.00 -13.97 -7.13
C ASN A 74 19.70 -12.91 -8.20
N TYR A 75 19.34 -13.33 -9.42
CA TYR A 75 18.93 -12.41 -10.49
C TYR A 75 17.64 -11.66 -10.14
N ILE A 76 16.63 -12.38 -9.63
CA ILE A 76 15.35 -11.79 -9.19
C ILE A 76 15.58 -10.78 -8.06
N ASP A 77 16.40 -11.15 -7.07
CA ASP A 77 16.67 -10.28 -5.93
C ASP A 77 17.49 -9.04 -6.34
N ALA A 78 18.43 -9.19 -7.28
CA ALA A 78 19.13 -8.06 -7.88
C ALA A 78 18.17 -7.11 -8.64
N GLU A 79 17.22 -7.64 -9.40
CA GLU A 79 16.25 -6.80 -10.13
C GLU A 79 15.27 -6.10 -9.18
N LYS A 80 14.83 -6.76 -8.09
CA LYS A 80 14.09 -6.10 -7.02
C LYS A 80 14.89 -4.98 -6.39
N GLN A 81 16.17 -5.21 -6.11
CA GLN A 81 17.02 -4.20 -5.50
C GLN A 81 17.17 -2.97 -6.41
N LYS A 82 17.34 -3.16 -7.72
CA LYS A 82 17.35 -2.03 -8.69
C LYS A 82 16.07 -1.20 -8.63
N VAL A 83 14.90 -1.83 -8.47
CA VAL A 83 13.62 -1.11 -8.34
C VAL A 83 13.58 -0.33 -7.02
N VAL A 84 14.02 -0.93 -5.92
CA VAL A 84 14.14 -0.26 -4.62
C VAL A 84 15.08 0.95 -4.71
N ASP A 85 16.26 0.77 -5.32
CA ASP A 85 17.26 1.82 -5.47
C ASP A 85 16.73 2.96 -6.34
N LYS A 86 16.01 2.66 -7.43
CA LYS A 86 15.34 3.67 -8.25
C LYS A 86 14.31 4.47 -7.45
N LEU A 87 13.46 3.79 -6.66
CA LEU A 87 12.49 4.46 -5.79
C LEU A 87 13.17 5.34 -4.73
N GLN A 88 14.22 4.84 -4.08
CA GLN A 88 14.97 5.60 -3.08
C GLN A 88 15.75 6.77 -3.69
N SER A 89 16.27 6.62 -4.91
CA SER A 89 16.97 7.69 -5.62
C SER A 89 16.04 8.83 -6.04
N GLY A 90 14.77 8.53 -6.37
CA GLY A 90 13.75 9.52 -6.70
C GLY A 90 13.30 10.38 -5.52
N GLY A 91 13.48 9.91 -4.27
CA GLY A 91 13.12 10.65 -3.06
C GLY A 91 14.20 11.60 -2.53
N LYS A 92 15.42 11.57 -3.10
CA LYS A 92 16.51 12.45 -2.65
C LYS A 92 16.46 13.77 -3.42
N SER A 93 15.78 14.77 -2.86
CA SER A 93 15.96 16.16 -3.30
C SER A 93 17.45 16.52 -3.21
N LYS A 94 18.02 17.05 -4.30
CA LYS A 94 19.39 17.60 -4.29
C LYS A 94 19.38 18.80 -3.33
N ARG A 95 20.02 18.66 -2.17
CA ARG A 95 20.16 19.74 -1.16
C ARG A 95 21.14 20.83 -1.57
N ASP A 96 21.36 20.98 -2.87
CA ASP A 96 22.34 21.93 -3.39
C ASP A 96 21.80 23.36 -3.21
N GLY A 97 22.61 24.26 -2.65
CA GLY A 97 22.22 25.65 -2.42
C GLY A 97 21.26 25.91 -1.24
N TRP A 98 21.10 24.98 -0.30
CA TRP A 98 20.31 25.22 0.93
C TRP A 98 20.91 26.36 1.76
N ARG A 99 20.08 27.33 2.13
CA ARG A 99 20.48 28.39 3.07
C ARG A 99 20.41 27.84 4.49
N THR A 100 21.54 27.85 5.19
CA THR A 100 21.65 27.42 6.59
C THR A 100 21.41 28.57 7.57
N GLU A 101 21.35 29.80 7.08
CA GLU A 101 21.18 31.01 7.87
C GLU A 101 20.23 32.00 7.20
N LEU A 102 19.63 32.88 8.00
CA LEU A 102 18.78 33.95 7.51
C LEU A 102 19.63 35.04 6.84
N PRO A 103 19.17 35.62 5.72
CA PRO A 103 19.88 36.72 5.06
C PRO A 103 20.01 37.94 5.97
N ARG A 104 21.15 38.62 5.91
CA ARG A 104 21.39 39.85 6.68
C ARG A 104 20.51 41.04 6.24
N ALA A 105 20.04 41.02 4.99
CA ALA A 105 19.15 42.00 4.42
C ALA A 105 17.92 41.32 3.81
N GLY A 106 16.76 41.97 3.88
CA GLY A 106 15.53 41.48 3.26
C GLY A 106 15.66 41.41 1.74
N LEU A 107 15.23 40.30 1.15
CA LEU A 107 15.36 40.04 -0.29
C LEU A 107 14.30 40.76 -1.15
N GLY A 108 13.24 41.29 -0.52
CA GLY A 108 12.18 42.02 -1.23
C GLY A 108 11.57 41.23 -2.39
N VAL A 109 11.43 41.88 -3.54
CA VAL A 109 10.80 41.31 -4.75
C VAL A 109 11.65 40.20 -5.38
N GLU A 110 12.96 40.18 -5.14
CA GLU A 110 13.88 39.18 -5.70
C GLU A 110 13.53 37.74 -5.28
N VAL A 111 12.86 37.58 -4.13
CA VAL A 111 12.33 36.27 -3.68
C VAL A 111 11.37 35.69 -4.70
N ILE A 112 10.49 36.52 -5.28
CA ILE A 112 9.49 36.04 -6.23
C ILE A 112 10.16 35.58 -7.52
N GLU A 113 11.14 36.33 -8.02
CA GLU A 113 11.91 35.90 -9.20
C GLU A 113 12.67 34.59 -8.92
N LYS A 114 13.33 34.47 -7.75
CA LYS A 114 13.99 33.22 -7.37
C LYS A 114 13.02 32.04 -7.28
N MET A 115 11.83 32.24 -6.74
CA MET A 115 10.79 31.20 -6.68
C MET A 115 10.28 30.82 -8.08
N LYS A 116 10.12 31.79 -8.99
CA LYS A 116 9.79 31.50 -10.40
C LYS A 116 10.90 30.71 -11.08
N ASP A 117 12.16 31.01 -10.80
CA ASP A 117 13.32 30.31 -11.37
C ASP A 117 13.38 28.86 -10.89
N GLU A 118 13.20 28.63 -9.58
CA GLU A 118 13.11 27.29 -8.99
C GLU A 118 11.97 26.49 -9.61
N LYS A 119 10.79 27.10 -9.73
CA LYS A 119 9.63 26.48 -10.38
C LYS A 119 9.87 26.10 -11.84
N ARG A 120 10.63 26.91 -12.60
CA ARG A 120 10.99 26.57 -13.99
C ARG A 120 11.91 25.34 -14.09
N ASN A 121 12.60 25.00 -13.01
CA ASN A 121 13.45 23.80 -12.94
C ASN A 121 12.68 22.54 -12.55
N ASP A 122 11.39 22.63 -12.22
CA ASP A 122 10.56 21.46 -11.92
C ASP A 122 10.41 20.57 -13.16
N VAL A 123 10.32 19.26 -12.93
CA VAL A 123 10.08 18.28 -14.00
C VAL A 123 8.72 18.57 -14.64
N VAL A 124 8.65 18.55 -15.98
CA VAL A 124 7.39 18.66 -16.71
C VAL A 124 6.50 17.46 -16.35
N TRP A 125 5.56 17.68 -15.43
CA TRP A 125 4.77 16.63 -14.78
C TRP A 125 3.38 16.43 -15.38
N GLN A 126 2.86 17.39 -16.17
CA GLN A 126 1.52 17.30 -16.76
C GLN A 126 1.40 16.05 -17.65
N GLY A 127 0.53 15.11 -17.24
CA GLY A 127 0.31 13.84 -17.94
C GLY A 127 1.47 12.83 -17.84
N LYS A 128 2.53 13.13 -17.08
CA LYS A 128 3.76 12.30 -17.00
C LYS A 128 4.07 11.77 -15.61
N CYS A 129 3.49 12.35 -14.56
CA CYS A 129 3.71 11.93 -13.17
C CYS A 129 2.44 11.32 -12.56
N SER A 130 2.42 9.98 -12.44
CA SER A 130 1.29 9.26 -11.84
C SER A 130 1.19 9.56 -10.34
N GLY A 131 0.00 9.96 -9.88
CA GLY A 131 -0.31 10.16 -8.46
C GLY A 131 0.33 11.39 -7.80
N THR A 132 0.96 12.29 -8.56
CA THR A 132 1.63 13.47 -8.00
C THR A 132 0.72 14.70 -8.01
N VAL A 133 0.11 15.01 -9.15
CA VAL A 133 -0.86 16.10 -9.27
C VAL A 133 -2.15 15.54 -9.83
N TYR A 134 -3.22 15.64 -9.04
CA TYR A 134 -4.52 15.03 -9.36
C TYR A 134 -5.40 15.93 -10.23
N ILE A 135 -5.07 17.21 -10.32
CA ILE A 135 -5.85 18.22 -11.02
C ILE A 135 -4.95 18.80 -12.11
N GLY A 136 -5.23 18.41 -13.35
CA GLY A 136 -4.54 18.95 -14.53
C GLY A 136 -5.14 20.28 -15.00
N GLY A 137 -4.41 21.00 -15.83
CA GLY A 137 -4.80 22.31 -16.38
C GLY A 137 -3.61 23.27 -16.46
N SER A 138 -3.80 24.42 -17.12
CA SER A 138 -2.86 25.54 -17.04
C SER A 138 -3.05 26.26 -15.70
N GLU A 139 -1.99 26.83 -15.13
CA GLU A 139 -2.06 27.53 -13.83
C GLU A 139 -2.97 28.77 -13.87
N SER A 140 -3.29 29.25 -15.07
CA SER A 140 -4.08 30.45 -15.33
C SER A 140 -5.56 30.18 -15.58
N GLU A 141 -6.00 28.92 -15.70
CA GLU A 141 -7.38 28.64 -16.14
C GLU A 141 -8.09 27.63 -15.24
N GLY A 142 -9.42 27.77 -15.17
CA GLY A 142 -10.31 26.85 -14.47
C GLY A 142 -10.03 26.73 -12.97
N HIS A 143 -9.60 25.55 -12.54
CA HIS A 143 -9.50 25.17 -11.14
C HIS A 143 -8.37 25.89 -10.39
N PHE A 144 -7.21 26.09 -11.03
CA PHE A 144 -6.05 26.72 -10.39
C PHE A 144 -6.30 28.20 -10.09
N SER A 145 -6.91 28.92 -11.03
CA SER A 145 -7.29 30.33 -10.81
C SER A 145 -8.25 30.48 -9.63
N LEU A 146 -9.27 29.63 -9.55
CA LEU A 146 -10.25 29.64 -8.46
C LEU A 146 -9.58 29.39 -7.09
N ILE A 147 -8.68 28.40 -7.00
CA ILE A 147 -7.95 28.13 -5.76
C ILE A 147 -7.04 29.30 -5.40
N ASN A 148 -6.28 29.85 -6.36
CA ASN A 148 -5.38 30.97 -6.10
C ASN A 148 -6.15 32.19 -5.57
N GLU A 149 -7.31 32.50 -6.17
CA GLU A 149 -8.17 33.60 -5.73
C GLU A 149 -8.70 33.34 -4.31
N ALA A 150 -9.22 32.14 -4.04
CA ALA A 150 -9.68 31.76 -2.70
C ALA A 150 -8.55 31.83 -1.66
N CYS A 151 -7.38 31.24 -1.95
CA CYS A 151 -6.22 31.31 -1.07
C CYS A 151 -5.80 32.76 -0.81
N SER A 152 -5.80 33.63 -1.83
CA SER A 152 -5.49 35.05 -1.66
C SER A 152 -6.50 35.76 -0.76
N MET A 153 -7.80 35.48 -0.91
CA MET A 153 -8.84 36.10 -0.06
C MET A 153 -8.73 35.68 1.41
N PHE A 154 -8.33 34.43 1.68
CA PHE A 154 -8.32 33.86 3.02
C PHE A 154 -6.93 33.72 3.66
N ALA A 155 -5.86 34.20 3.00
CA ALA A 155 -4.46 34.02 3.43
C ALA A 155 -4.18 34.49 4.87
N HIS A 156 -4.90 35.51 5.36
CA HIS A 156 -4.71 36.09 6.69
C HIS A 156 -5.77 35.64 7.70
N THR A 157 -6.64 34.70 7.32
CA THR A 157 -7.70 34.22 8.20
C THR A 157 -7.23 33.03 9.02
N ASN A 158 -7.54 33.02 10.32
CA ASN A 158 -7.15 31.95 11.22
C ASN A 158 -8.40 31.32 11.85
N PRO A 159 -8.74 30.06 11.51
CA PRO A 159 -9.92 29.37 12.04
C PRO A 159 -9.98 29.22 13.57
N LEU A 160 -8.86 29.44 14.29
CA LEU A 160 -8.84 29.44 15.76
C LEU A 160 -9.62 30.61 16.37
N HIS A 161 -9.78 31.71 15.63
CA HIS A 161 -10.47 32.93 16.08
C HIS A 161 -11.87 33.02 15.47
N LEU A 162 -12.78 32.18 15.98
CA LEU A 162 -14.16 32.05 15.50
C LEU A 162 -14.98 33.33 15.64
N ASP A 163 -14.66 34.12 16.66
CA ASP A 163 -15.22 35.43 16.96
C ASP A 163 -14.85 36.48 15.89
N VAL A 164 -13.63 36.39 15.36
CA VAL A 164 -13.12 37.32 14.33
C VAL A 164 -13.46 36.85 12.91
N PHE A 165 -13.45 35.54 12.66
CA PHE A 165 -13.64 34.95 11.33
C PHE A 165 -14.80 33.94 11.24
N PRO A 166 -16.04 34.31 11.61
CA PRO A 166 -17.17 33.38 11.66
C PRO A 166 -17.52 32.77 10.29
N ARG A 167 -17.18 33.47 9.20
CA ARG A 167 -17.45 33.01 7.83
C ARG A 167 -16.55 31.86 7.41
N VAL A 168 -15.30 31.81 7.89
CA VAL A 168 -14.35 30.72 7.54
C VAL A 168 -14.84 29.39 8.10
N THR A 169 -15.37 29.39 9.33
CA THR A 169 -15.98 28.21 9.92
C THR A 169 -17.26 27.78 9.23
N SER A 170 -18.03 28.73 8.67
CA SER A 170 -19.26 28.41 7.95
C SER A 170 -19.03 27.70 6.60
N ILE A 171 -17.88 27.95 5.96
CA ILE A 171 -17.50 27.32 4.68
C ILE A 171 -16.55 26.13 4.88
N SER A 172 -15.96 25.97 6.06
CA SER A 172 -15.07 24.86 6.36
C SER A 172 -15.87 23.56 6.49
N VAL A 173 -15.53 22.58 5.66
CA VAL A 173 -15.91 21.19 5.91
C VAL A 173 -14.92 20.62 6.93
N ASP A 174 -15.43 20.02 8.00
CA ASP A 174 -14.60 19.31 8.96
C ASP A 174 -14.07 18.00 8.34
N VAL A 175 -12.96 18.12 7.62
CA VAL A 175 -12.30 17.00 6.96
C VAL A 175 -11.75 15.97 7.96
N HIS A 176 -11.55 16.35 9.22
CA HIS A 176 -11.20 15.40 10.29
C HIS A 176 -12.38 14.53 10.66
N LYS A 177 -13.58 15.11 10.71
CA LYS A 177 -14.82 14.39 11.05
C LYS A 177 -15.34 13.53 9.90
N TYR A 178 -15.20 13.99 8.65
CA TYR A 178 -15.79 13.31 7.49
C TYR A 178 -14.79 12.54 6.62
N GLY A 179 -13.49 12.83 6.69
CA GLY A 179 -12.50 12.29 5.75
C GLY A 179 -11.23 11.71 6.37
N LEU A 180 -11.08 11.70 7.71
CA LEU A 180 -9.84 11.30 8.40
C LEU A 180 -8.59 12.02 7.86
N ALA A 181 -8.73 13.25 7.38
CA ALA A 181 -7.64 13.98 6.74
C ALA A 181 -6.63 14.55 7.76
N PRO A 182 -5.36 14.79 7.38
CA PRO A 182 -4.38 15.47 8.23
C PRO A 182 -4.81 16.90 8.60
N LYS A 183 -4.37 17.39 9.77
CA LYS A 183 -4.59 18.79 10.21
C LYS A 183 -3.95 19.76 9.19
N GLY A 184 -4.70 20.79 8.79
CA GLY A 184 -4.25 21.79 7.81
C GLY A 184 -4.60 21.51 6.35
N THR A 185 -5.50 20.55 6.08
CA THR A 185 -5.96 20.24 4.71
C THR A 185 -7.18 21.08 4.33
N SER A 186 -7.18 21.70 3.15
CA SER A 186 -8.35 22.37 2.56
C SER A 186 -8.92 21.53 1.42
N VAL A 187 -10.24 21.43 1.34
CA VAL A 187 -10.95 20.65 0.30
C VAL A 187 -11.92 21.55 -0.44
N VAL A 188 -11.94 21.46 -1.76
CA VAL A 188 -12.93 22.12 -2.62
C VAL A 188 -13.88 21.07 -3.18
N LEU A 189 -15.19 21.28 -2.98
CA LEU A 189 -16.23 20.35 -3.41
C LEU A 189 -16.92 20.84 -4.69
N TYR A 190 -16.99 19.97 -5.69
CA TYR A 190 -17.65 20.26 -6.97
C TYR A 190 -18.97 19.49 -7.08
N ARG A 191 -20.08 20.22 -7.21
CA ARG A 191 -21.39 19.62 -7.52
C ARG A 191 -21.40 18.98 -8.91
N ASN A 192 -20.90 19.72 -9.92
CA ASN A 192 -20.92 19.27 -11.31
C ASN A 192 -19.62 18.53 -11.65
N HIS A 193 -19.75 17.41 -12.38
CA HIS A 193 -18.61 16.60 -12.79
C HIS A 193 -17.75 17.28 -13.86
N ASP A 194 -18.32 18.16 -14.67
CA ASP A 194 -17.60 18.78 -15.80
C ASP A 194 -16.54 19.78 -15.33
N ILE A 195 -16.70 20.35 -14.14
CA ILE A 195 -15.72 21.26 -13.51
C ILE A 195 -14.49 20.48 -12.98
N ARG A 196 -14.59 19.14 -12.88
CA ARG A 196 -13.48 18.28 -12.47
C ARG A 196 -12.64 17.79 -13.67
N LYS A 197 -13.17 17.91 -14.88
CA LYS A 197 -12.53 17.38 -16.08
C LYS A 197 -11.52 18.39 -16.62
N VAL A 198 -10.31 17.91 -16.81
CA VAL A 198 -9.26 18.59 -17.56
C VAL A 198 -9.59 18.37 -19.04
N THR A 199 -9.90 19.44 -19.79
CA THR A 199 -9.72 19.43 -21.25
C THR A 199 -8.26 19.62 -21.58
#